data_AF-A0AAD5AL83-F1
#
_entry.id   AF-A0AAD5AL83-F1
#
_cell.length_a   1.000
_cell.length_b   1.000
_cell.length_c   1.000
_cell.angle_alpha   90.00
_cell.angle_beta   90.00
_cell.angle_gamma   90.00
#
_symmetry.space_group_name_H-M   'P 1'
#
loop_
_entity.id
_entity.type
_entity.pdbx_description
1 polymer ?
#
loop_
_entity_poly.entity_id
_entity_poly.type
_entity_poly.pdbx_seq_one_letter_code
_entity_poly.pdbx_strand_id
1 'polypeptide(L)' 'KKKWDTSEVKAVEKHLYTFIKSCRVPGKKECEDCIKAEPVALKDRDWLAVKFFVKNRITSLKK' A
#
# COMPACT_ATOMS: atom_id res chain seq x y z
N LYS A 1 -5.51 9.49 12.16
CA LYS A 1 -4.87 9.01 10.89
C LYS A 1 -3.38 9.27 10.97
N LYS A 2 -2.54 8.24 11.17
CA LYS A 2 -1.07 8.37 11.09
C LYS A 2 -0.72 8.69 9.63
N LYS A 3 -0.10 9.86 9.38
CA LYS A 3 0.32 10.26 8.02
C LYS A 3 1.25 9.19 7.46
N TRP A 4 1.16 8.92 6.17
CA TRP A 4 2.09 8.03 5.48
C TRP A 4 3.36 8.82 5.19
N ASP A 5 4.51 8.29 5.61
CA ASP A 5 5.79 8.87 5.27
C ASP A 5 6.10 8.62 3.79
N THR A 6 6.89 9.51 3.18
CA THR A 6 7.36 9.34 1.81
C THR A 6 8.05 8.00 1.55
N SER A 7 8.75 7.44 2.55
CA SER A 7 9.39 6.12 2.46
C SER A 7 8.35 5.00 2.37
N GLU A 8 7.31 5.08 3.21
CA GLU A 8 6.19 4.13 3.21
C GLU A 8 5.40 4.21 1.89
N VAL A 9 5.13 5.43 1.42
CA VAL A 9 4.43 5.66 0.15
C VAL A 9 5.24 5.09 -1.01
N LYS A 10 6.54 5.36 -1.09
CA LYS A 10 7.41 4.81 -2.14
C LYS A 10 7.45 3.28 -2.11
N ALA A 11 7.56 2.67 -0.93
CA ALA A 11 7.55 1.21 -0.79
C ALA A 11 6.24 0.62 -1.31
N VAL A 12 5.09 1.12 -0.84
CA VAL A 12 3.77 0.62 -1.26
C VAL A 12 3.50 0.89 -2.73
N GLU A 13 3.83 2.08 -3.23
CA GLU A 13 3.69 2.36 -4.66
C GLU A 13 4.60 1.43 -5.46
N LYS A 14 5.89 1.28 -5.16
CA LYS A 14 6.78 0.38 -5.90
C LYS A 14 6.25 -1.07 -6.03
N HIS A 15 5.69 -1.64 -4.95
CA HIS A 15 5.18 -3.02 -4.96
C HIS A 15 3.73 -3.14 -5.45
N LEU A 16 2.86 -2.19 -5.10
CA LEU A 16 1.41 -2.25 -5.34
C LEU A 16 0.93 -1.25 -6.40
N TYR A 17 1.83 -0.58 -7.13
CA TYR A 17 1.49 0.35 -8.22
C TYR A 17 0.62 -0.31 -9.28
N THR A 18 0.92 -1.56 -9.65
CA THR A 18 0.14 -2.31 -10.63
C THR A 18 -1.32 -2.47 -10.19
N PHE A 19 -1.54 -2.73 -8.89
CA PHE A 19 -2.89 -2.82 -8.31
C PHE A 19 -3.61 -1.46 -8.34
N ILE A 20 -2.92 -0.37 -7.97
CA ILE A 20 -3.46 0.99 -8.04
C ILE A 20 -3.87 1.34 -9.48
N LYS A 21 -2.97 1.10 -10.45
CA LYS A 21 -3.19 1.39 -11.87
C LYS A 21 -4.33 0.55 -12.46
N SER A 22 -4.40 -0.72 -12.11
CA SER A 22 -5.50 -1.62 -12.51
C SER A 22 -6.78 -1.41 -11.69
N CYS A 23 -6.84 -0.39 -10.82
CA CYS A 23 -7.96 -0.12 -9.92
C CYS A 23 -8.42 -1.34 -9.09
N ARG A 24 -7.49 -2.26 -8.79
CA ARG A 24 -7.73 -3.49 -8.06
C ARG A 24 -7.17 -3.39 -6.66
N VAL A 25 -7.96 -3.72 -5.65
CA VAL A 25 -7.47 -3.73 -4.26
C VAL A 25 -6.66 -5.01 -4.02
N PRO A 26 -5.43 -4.91 -3.47
CA PRO A 26 -4.60 -6.06 -3.17
C PRO A 26 -5.22 -6.91 -2.05
N GLY A 27 -4.99 -8.21 -2.12
CA GLY A 27 -5.40 -9.16 -1.09
C GLY A 27 -4.48 -9.13 0.14
N LYS A 28 -4.81 -9.93 1.15
CA LYS A 28 -4.00 -10.08 2.36
C LYS A 28 -2.55 -10.48 2.02
N LYS A 29 -2.40 -11.52 1.19
CA LYS A 29 -1.10 -12.08 0.80
C LYS A 29 -0.20 -11.05 0.10
N GLU A 30 -0.74 -10.30 -0.87
CA GLU A 30 0.01 -9.25 -1.57
C GLU A 30 0.44 -8.11 -0.64
N CYS A 31 -0.43 -7.74 0.31
CA CYS A 31 -0.09 -6.71 1.30
C CYS A 31 1.00 -7.20 2.28
N GLU A 32 0.90 -8.46 2.73
CA GLU A 32 1.92 -9.09 3.58
C GLU A 32 3.26 -9.25 2.84
N ASP A 33 3.24 -9.60 1.55
CA ASP A 33 4.42 -9.70 0.71
C ASP A 33 5.12 -8.34 0.56
N CYS A 34 4.35 -7.27 0.33
CA CYS A 34 4.86 -5.90 0.31
C CYS A 34 5.52 -5.50 1.63
N ILE A 35 4.94 -5.87 2.78
CA ILE A 35 5.51 -5.57 4.11
C ILE A 35 6.80 -6.37 4.33
N LYS A 36 6.84 -7.63 3.89
CA LYS A 36 8.03 -8.49 3.98
C LYS A 36 9.16 -8.04 3.06
N ALA A 37 8.84 -7.50 1.89
CA ALA A 37 9.80 -6.94 0.96
C ALA A 37 10.43 -5.64 1.48
N GLU A 38 9.63 -4.81 2.17
CA GLU A 38 10.06 -3.51 2.70
C GLU A 38 9.83 -3.42 4.22
N PRO A 39 10.50 -4.29 5.02
CA PRO A 39 10.24 -4.41 6.45
C PRO A 39 10.72 -3.18 7.22
N VAL A 40 11.66 -2.40 6.67
CA VAL A 40 12.17 -1.18 7.29
C VAL A 40 11.17 -0.04 7.15
N ALA A 41 10.59 0.12 5.96
CA ALA A 41 9.63 1.19 5.69
C ALA A 41 8.27 0.88 6.33
N LEU A 42 7.82 -0.37 6.28
CA LEU A 42 6.47 -0.78 6.72
C LEU A 42 6.44 -1.46 8.10
N LYS A 43 7.50 -1.33 8.92
CA LYS A 43 7.59 -1.96 10.25
C LYS A 43 6.42 -1.64 11.18
N ASP A 44 5.86 -0.44 11.04
CA ASP A 44 4.79 0.11 11.87
C ASP A 44 3.39 -0.09 11.23
N ARG A 45 3.30 -0.84 10.12
CA ARG A 45 2.08 -0.96 9.31
C ARG A 45 1.62 -2.40 9.16
N ASP A 46 0.35 -2.61 9.42
CA ASP A 46 -0.34 -3.85 9.09
C ASP A 46 -0.75 -3.93 7.63
N TRP A 47 -0.97 -5.17 7.17
CA TRP A 47 -1.54 -5.44 5.84
C TRP A 47 -2.88 -4.72 5.61
N LEU A 48 -3.67 -4.51 6.67
CA LEU A 48 -4.90 -3.70 6.62
C LEU A 48 -4.60 -2.24 6.28
N ALA A 49 -3.57 -1.65 6.90
CA ALA A 49 -3.19 -0.27 6.62
C ALA A 49 -2.77 -0.11 5.15
N VAL A 50 -1.94 -1.04 4.65
CA VAL A 50 -1.52 -1.08 3.24
C VAL A 50 -2.73 -1.23 2.30
N LYS A 51 -3.64 -2.17 2.59
CA LYS A 51 -4.89 -2.35 1.83
C LYS A 51 -5.72 -1.07 1.79
N PHE A 52 -5.93 -0.41 2.93
CA PHE A 52 -6.70 0.83 3.00
C PHE A 52 -6.02 1.98 2.27
N PHE A 53 -4.68 2.06 2.32
CA PHE A 53 -3.92 3.03 1.55
C PHE A 53 -4.14 2.87 0.05
N VAL A 54 -3.97 1.64 -0.47
CA VAL A 54 -4.19 1.34 -1.89
C VAL A 54 -5.63 1.60 -2.29
N LYS A 55 -6.62 1.18 -1.48
CA LYS A 55 -8.03 1.49 -1.69
C LYS A 55 -8.27 3.00 -1.79
N ASN A 56 -7.73 3.79 -0.85
CA ASN A 56 -7.89 5.24 -0.85
C ASN A 56 -7.22 5.89 -2.06
N ARG A 57 -6.06 5.41 -2.50
CA ARG A 57 -5.41 5.86 -3.73
C ARG A 57 -6.26 5.60 -4.96
N ILE A 58 -6.81 4.39 -5.10
CA ILE A 58 -7.72 4.04 -6.20
C ILE A 58 -8.96 4.95 -6.19
N THR A 59 -9.58 5.15 -5.02
CA THR A 59 -10.73 6.06 -4.89
C THR A 59 -10.36 7.51 -5.25
N SER A 60 -9.16 7.97 -4.89
CA SER A 60 -8.68 9.31 -5.23
C SER A 60 -8.37 9.49 -6.72
N LEU A 61 -7.99 8.42 -7.44
CA LEU A 61 -7.72 8.46 -8.89
C LEU A 61 -9.01 8.38 -9.73
N LYS A 62 -10.08 7.82 -9.16
CA LYS A 62 -11.40 7.72 -9.81
C LYS A 62 -12.23 9.01 -9.70
N LYS A 63 -11.75 10.01 -8.98
CA LYS A 63 -12.46 11.25 -8.67
C LYS A 63 -11.82 12.40 -9.43
#